data_AF-A0A6V7XYH0-F1
#
_entry.id   AF-A0A6V7XYH0-F1
#
_cell.length_a   1.000
_cell.length_b   1.000
_cell.length_c   1.000
_cell.angle_alpha   90.00
_cell.angle_beta   90.00
_cell.angle_gamma   90.00
#
_symmetry.space_group_name_H-M   'P 1'
#
loop_
_entity.id
_entity.type
_entity.pdbx_description
1 polymer ?
#
loop_
_entity_poly.entity_id
_entity_poly.type
_entity_poly.pdbx_seq_one_letter_code
_entity_poly.pdbx_strand_id
1 'polypeptide(L)'
;MRHCLNCGAIKSIKWLIYLKENYLCYKCGDYNRKFGKHRPKELWNKIKKDRKCFNCGVTRTPCWRFHSKLGHDLCNACGCKQRGYSTKKRPNKNLKEKDLNV
;
A
#
# COMPACT_ATOMS: atom_id res chain seq x y z
N MET A 1 -5.20 7.87 22.86
CA MET A 1 -4.73 7.54 21.48
C MET A 1 -5.09 6.08 21.17
N ARG A 2 -5.70 5.78 20.01
CA ARG A 2 -6.11 4.40 19.67
C ARG A 2 -4.89 3.59 19.22
N HIS A 3 -4.67 2.43 19.83
CA HIS A 3 -3.67 1.45 19.39
C HIS A 3 -4.34 0.09 19.19
N CYS A 4 -3.79 -0.71 18.28
CA CYS A 4 -4.30 -2.06 18.04
C CYS A 4 -3.84 -3.00 19.16
N LEU A 5 -4.77 -3.62 19.89
CA LEU A 5 -4.46 -4.58 20.95
C LEU A 5 -3.59 -5.74 20.44
N ASN A 6 -3.85 -6.22 19.23
CA ASN A 6 -3.13 -7.37 18.69
C ASN A 6 -1.73 -7.01 18.20
N CYS A 7 -1.59 -6.02 17.31
CA CYS A 7 -0.34 -5.76 16.60
C CYS A 7 0.34 -4.42 16.95
N GLY A 8 -0.15 -3.70 17.96
CA GLY A 8 0.42 -2.43 18.42
C GLY A 8 0.34 -1.26 17.42
N ALA A 9 -0.28 -1.45 16.25
CA ALA A 9 -0.38 -0.40 15.23
C ALA A 9 -1.05 0.84 15.83
N ILE A 10 -0.42 2.01 15.67
CA ILE A 10 -0.93 3.32 16.09
C ILE A 10 -1.65 4.07 14.96
N LYS A 11 -1.57 3.55 13.73
CA LYS A 11 -2.23 4.08 12.54
C LYS A 11 -3.03 2.97 11.88
N SER A 12 -4.28 3.25 11.53
CA SER A 12 -5.14 2.36 10.78
C SER A 12 -6.15 3.17 9.99
N ILE A 13 -6.41 2.77 8.75
CA ILE A 13 -7.45 3.37 7.90
C ILE A 13 -8.86 3.16 8.46
N LYS A 14 -9.04 2.11 9.29
CA LYS A 14 -10.30 1.78 9.97
C LYS A 14 -9.98 1.11 11.30
N TRP A 15 -10.70 1.52 12.34
CA TRP A 15 -10.59 0.94 13.68
C TRP A 15 -11.84 0.11 13.98
N LEU A 16 -11.66 -1.08 14.53
CA LEU A 16 -12.74 -1.97 14.96
C LEU A 16 -12.76 -2.03 16.48
N ILE A 17 -13.93 -1.88 17.10
CA ILE A 17 -14.10 -2.08 18.54
C ILE A 17 -14.03 -3.58 18.83
N TYR A 18 -13.30 -3.95 19.87
CA TYR A 18 -13.08 -5.31 20.33
C TYR A 18 -13.27 -5.36 21.85
N LEU A 19 -14.07 -6.30 22.35
CA LEU A 19 -14.36 -6.46 23.78
C LEU A 19 -14.68 -5.13 24.51
N LYS A 20 -15.56 -4.32 23.88
CA LYS A 20 -16.09 -3.01 24.35
C LYS A 20 -15.07 -1.87 24.53
N GLU A 21 -13.85 -2.13 25.00
CA GLU A 21 -12.85 -1.09 25.33
C GLU A 21 -11.56 -1.18 24.52
N ASN A 22 -11.34 -2.30 23.81
CA ASN A 22 -10.15 -2.49 23.00
C ASN A 22 -10.40 -2.15 21.54
N TYR A 23 -9.33 -1.83 20.80
CA TYR A 23 -9.39 -1.59 19.37
C TYR A 23 -8.51 -2.57 18.59
N LEU A 24 -9.00 -2.98 17.41
CA LEU A 24 -8.21 -3.68 16.41
C LEU A 24 -8.05 -2.80 15.18
N CYS A 25 -6.85 -2.76 14.60
CA CYS A 25 -6.64 -2.16 13.28
C CYS A 25 -7.40 -2.95 12.21
N TYR A 26 -7.59 -2.36 11.02
CA TYR A 26 -8.36 -2.98 9.94
C TYR A 26 -7.91 -4.42 9.62
N LYS A 27 -6.59 -4.65 9.57
CA LYS A 27 -6.02 -5.97 9.27
C LYS A 27 -6.23 -6.98 10.38
N CYS A 28 -6.08 -6.58 11.64
CA CYS A 28 -6.28 -7.50 12.77
C CYS A 28 -7.76 -7.79 13.01
N GLY A 29 -8.62 -6.79 12.82
CA GLY A 29 -10.07 -6.95 12.95
C GLY A 29 -10.68 -7.81 11.85
N ASP A 30 -10.27 -7.62 10.58
CA ASP A 30 -10.71 -8.49 9.48
C ASP A 30 -10.28 -9.94 9.69
N TYR A 31 -9.04 -10.15 10.15
CA TYR A 31 -8.55 -11.49 10.49
C TYR A 31 -9.33 -12.13 11.64
N ASN A 32 -9.57 -11.37 12.72
CA ASN A 32 -10.32 -11.87 13.87
C ASN A 32 -11.77 -12.21 13.51
N ARG A 33 -12.44 -11.41 12.66
CA ARG A 33 -13.78 -11.73 12.16
C ARG A 33 -13.83 -13.01 11.33
N LYS A 34 -12.80 -13.26 10.51
CA LYS A 34 -12.75 -14.44 9.63
C LYS A 34 -12.41 -15.73 10.37
N PHE A 35 -11.48 -15.66 11.33
CA PHE A 35 -10.88 -16.85 11.92
C PHE A 35 -11.17 -17.00 13.42
N GLY A 36 -11.88 -16.06 14.05
CA GLY A 36 -12.16 -16.05 15.49
C GLY A 36 -10.93 -15.86 16.38
N LYS A 37 -9.73 -15.71 15.82
CA LYS A 37 -8.46 -15.70 16.55
C LYS A 37 -7.64 -14.44 16.26
N HIS A 38 -6.65 -14.16 17.09
CA HIS A 38 -5.73 -13.05 16.83
C HIS A 38 -4.88 -13.32 15.60
N ARG A 39 -4.63 -12.26 14.80
CA ARG A 39 -3.75 -12.31 13.63
C ARG A 39 -2.34 -12.65 14.11
N PRO A 40 -1.73 -13.75 13.65
CA PRO A 40 -0.42 -14.18 14.10
C PRO A 40 0.69 -13.23 13.61
N LYS A 41 1.79 -13.16 14.36
CA LYS A 41 2.86 -12.15 14.21
C LYS A 41 3.55 -12.22 12.86
N GLU A 42 3.71 -13.42 12.32
CA GLU A 42 4.34 -13.71 11.02
C GLU A 42 3.57 -13.05 9.87
N LEU A 43 2.27 -12.80 10.07
CA LEU A 43 1.45 -12.12 9.09
C LEU A 43 1.46 -10.60 9.26
N TRP A 44 1.90 -10.03 10.39
CA TRP A 44 1.81 -8.59 10.68
C TRP A 44 2.51 -7.76 9.62
N ASN A 45 3.73 -8.17 9.29
CA ASN A 45 4.65 -7.51 8.36
C ASN A 45 4.57 -8.05 6.93
N LYS A 46 3.52 -8.79 6.56
CA LYS A 46 3.27 -9.18 5.17
C LYS A 46 2.79 -7.97 4.32
N ILE A 47 3.43 -6.81 4.51
CA ILE A 47 3.22 -5.58 3.78
C ILE A 47 4.44 -5.38 2.90
N LYS A 48 4.19 -5.57 1.60
CA LYS A 48 5.09 -5.36 0.47
C LYS A 48 6.34 -6.24 0.55
N LYS A 49 6.27 -7.42 -0.08
CA LYS A 49 7.38 -7.84 -0.97
C LYS A 49 7.89 -6.57 -1.64
N ASP A 50 9.21 -6.36 -1.69
CA ASP A 50 9.85 -5.30 -2.47
C ASP A 50 9.29 -5.35 -3.89
N ARG A 51 8.15 -4.67 -4.07
CA ARG A 51 7.45 -4.64 -5.33
C ARG A 51 8.32 -3.72 -6.14
N LYS A 52 8.94 -4.31 -7.15
CA LYS A 52 9.77 -3.64 -8.12
C LYS A 52 8.97 -3.63 -9.40
N CYS A 53 8.83 -2.46 -10.01
CA CYS A 53 8.21 -2.38 -11.33
C CYS A 53 9.01 -3.25 -12.29
N PHE A 54 8.34 -4.18 -12.98
CA PHE A 54 9.00 -5.03 -13.96
C PHE A 54 9.68 -4.20 -15.07
N ASN A 55 9.06 -3.10 -15.51
CA ASN A 55 9.57 -2.30 -16.62
C ASN A 55 10.69 -1.32 -16.24
N CYS A 56 10.63 -0.70 -15.07
CA CYS A 56 11.56 0.40 -14.72
C CYS A 56 12.25 0.24 -13.36
N GLY A 57 11.98 -0.84 -12.65
CA GLY A 57 12.67 -1.14 -11.41
C GLY A 57 12.35 -0.25 -10.22
N VAL A 58 11.45 0.74 -10.35
CA VAL A 58 11.09 1.58 -9.20
C VAL A 58 10.44 0.74 -8.11
N THR A 59 10.85 0.99 -6.86
CA THR A 59 10.29 0.36 -5.66
C THR A 59 9.25 1.25 -4.95
N ARG A 60 9.16 2.51 -5.38
CA ARG A 60 8.22 3.51 -4.88
C ARG A 60 7.34 4.00 -6.03
N THR A 61 6.03 3.93 -5.85
CA THR A 61 5.02 4.41 -6.81
C THR A 61 3.75 4.78 -6.04
N PRO A 62 2.99 5.81 -6.47
CA PRO A 62 1.72 6.18 -5.82
C PRO A 62 0.67 5.07 -5.85
N CYS A 63 0.68 4.25 -6.91
CA CYS A 63 -0.18 3.09 -7.05
C CYS A 63 0.57 1.98 -7.81
N TRP A 64 0.37 0.74 -7.38
CA TRP A 64 0.85 -0.45 -8.08
C TRP A 64 -0.25 -0.95 -9.01
N ARG A 65 0.08 -1.16 -10.28
CA ARG A 65 -0.82 -1.75 -11.28
C ARG A 65 -0.40 -3.19 -11.52
N PHE A 66 -1.35 -4.11 -11.58
CA PHE A 66 -1.09 -5.51 -11.91
C PHE A 66 -1.29 -5.74 -13.40
N HIS A 67 -0.32 -6.36 -14.06
CA HIS A 67 -0.44 -6.77 -15.45
C HIS A 67 -1.11 -8.16 -15.51
N SER A 68 -2.39 -8.23 -15.89
CA SER A 68 -3.15 -9.49 -15.90
C SER A 68 -2.59 -10.56 -16.84
N LYS A 69 -2.08 -10.21 -18.04
CA LYS A 69 -1.53 -11.20 -18.99
C LYS A 69 -0.12 -11.73 -18.65
N LEU A 70 0.78 -10.90 -18.10
CA LEU A 70 2.16 -11.27 -17.79
C LEU A 70 2.39 -11.60 -16.30
N GLY A 71 1.41 -11.35 -15.43
CA GLY A 71 1.52 -11.63 -13.99
C GLY A 71 2.51 -10.73 -13.24
N HIS A 72 2.94 -9.61 -13.82
CA HIS A 72 3.94 -8.72 -13.23
C HIS A 72 3.34 -7.46 -12.59
N ASP A 73 3.99 -6.99 -11.51
CA ASP A 73 3.70 -5.71 -10.90
C ASP A 73 4.35 -4.57 -11.69
N LEU A 74 3.56 -3.56 -12.02
CA LEU A 74 3.99 -2.35 -12.70
C LEU A 74 3.77 -1.13 -11.80
N CYS A 75 4.64 -0.14 -11.92
CA CYS A 75 4.36 1.17 -11.35
C CYS A 75 3.21 1.85 -12.11
N ASN A 76 2.67 2.90 -11.52
CA ASN A 76 1.55 3.63 -12.11
C ASN A 76 1.90 4.18 -13.51
N ALA A 77 3.13 4.66 -13.70
CA ALA A 77 3.55 5.21 -14.97
C ALA A 77 3.63 4.15 -16.07
N CYS A 78 4.32 3.03 -15.79
CA CYS A 78 4.48 1.93 -16.75
C CYS A 78 3.13 1.27 -17.10
N GLY A 79 2.26 1.07 -16.10
CA GLY A 79 0.94 0.47 -16.34
C GLY A 79 -0.02 1.39 -17.12
N CYS A 80 0.14 2.72 -17.05
CA CYS A 80 -0.62 3.65 -17.88
C CYS A 80 -0.10 3.68 -19.32
N LYS A 81 1.23 3.77 -19.53
CA LYS A 81 1.85 3.77 -20.86
C LYS A 81 1.43 2.54 -21.68
N GLN A 82 1.38 1.38 -21.05
CA GLN A 82 1.01 0.14 -21.73
C GLN A 82 -0.45 0.07 -22.19
N ARG A 83 -1.36 0.80 -21.52
CA ARG A 83 -2.79 0.80 -21.84
C ARG A 83 -3.17 1.93 -22.82
N GLY A 84 -2.18 2.61 -23.42
CA GLY A 84 -2.41 3.77 -24.28
C GLY A 84 -2.90 5.02 -23.52
N TYR A 85 -2.95 4.98 -22.19
CA TYR A 85 -3.25 6.16 -21.40
C TYR A 85 -1.97 6.98 -21.23
N SER A 86 -1.93 8.15 -21.88
CA SER A 86 -0.90 9.14 -21.58
C SER A 86 -0.90 9.43 -20.08
N THR A 87 0.22 9.14 -19.41
CA THR A 87 0.51 9.69 -18.10
C THR A 87 0.75 11.19 -18.29
N LYS A 88 -0.29 11.96 -18.60
CA LYS A 88 -0.22 13.40 -18.45
C LYS A 88 0.11 13.60 -16.97
N LYS A 89 1.37 13.97 -16.68
CA LYS A 89 1.73 14.49 -15.37
C LYS A 89 0.67 15.56 -15.11
N ARG A 90 -0.13 15.44 -14.05
CA ARG A 90 -0.88 16.61 -13.58
C ARG A 90 0.20 17.65 -13.31
N PRO A 91 0.18 18.82 -13.98
CA PRO A 91 1.16 19.84 -13.69
C PRO A 91 1.05 20.15 -12.21
N ASN A 92 2.12 19.85 -11.48
CA ASN A 92 2.19 20.16 -10.06
C ASN A 92 2.37 21.67 -9.99
N LYS A 93 1.38 22.40 -9.46
CA LYS A 93 1.46 23.85 -9.31
C LYS A 93 2.56 24.32 -8.33
N ASN A 94 3.38 23.43 -7.75
CA ASN A 94 4.37 23.78 -6.73
C ASN A 94 5.68 22.94 -6.75
N LEU A 95 6.28 22.66 -7.90
CA LEU A 95 7.68 22.19 -7.94
C LEU A 95 8.54 23.26 -8.61
N LYS A 96 9.16 24.11 -7.78
CA LYS A 96 10.21 25.02 -8.21
C LYS A 96 11.39 24.19 -8.72
N GLU A 97 11.68 24.44 -9.98
CA GLU A 97 12.85 24.10 -10.78
C GLU A 97 14.15 24.32 -10.00
N LYS A 98 14.80 23.23 -9.57
CA LYS A 98 16.23 23.15 -9.27
C LYS A 98 16.70 21.73 -9.60
N ASP A 99 17.87 21.63 -10.20
CA ASP A 99 18.64 20.42 -10.54
C ASP A 99 18.48 19.89 -11.98
N LEU A 100 18.71 20.78 -12.95
CA LEU A 100 19.53 20.45 -14.12
C LEU A 100 20.95 20.95 -13.82
N ASN A 101 21.86 20.02 -13.53
CA ASN A 101 23.31 20.21 -13.66
C ASN A 101 23.99 18.83 -13.54
N VAL A 102 24.03 18.11 -14.67
CA VAL A 102 25.19 17.35 -15.17
C VAL A 102 25.15 17.48 -16.69
#